data_AF-A0A7K4XC60-F1
#
_entry.id   AF-A0A7K4XC60-F1
#
_cell.length_a   1.000
_cell.length_b   1.000
_cell.length_c   1.000
_cell.angle_alpha   90.00
_cell.angle_beta   90.00
_cell.angle_gamma   90.00
#
_symmetry.space_group_name_H-M   'P 1'
#
loop_
_entity.id
_entity.type
_entity.pdbx_description
1 polymer ?
#
loop_
_entity_poly.entity_id
_entity_poly.type
_entity_poly.pdbx_seq_one_letter_code
_entity_poly.pdbx_strand_id
1 'polypeptide(L)'
;KVFNRPILFDIVSRGSPAGLDGLLSFLLTHKKRLTDEEFREPSTGKTCLPKALLNLSGGKNDTIPVLLDIAEKTGNMREFINSPFRDVYYRGQTALHIAIERRCKHYVELLVEKGADVHAQARGRFFQPKSEGGYFYFGELPLSLAACTNQPHIVHYLTENGHKQADLRRQDSRGNTVLHALVAIADNTRENTKFVTKMYDLLLVKCAKLFPDTNLETLLNNDGLSPLMMAAKTGKIGIFQHIIRREITDEDARHLSRKFKDWAYGPVYSSLYDLSSLDTCGEEVSVLEILVYNSKIENRHEMLAVEPINELLRDKWRKFGAVSFYISVVSYLSAMIIFTLVAYYRPME
;
A
#
# COMPACT_ATOMS: atom_id res chain seq x y z
N LYS A 1 37.25 2.25 -29.31
CA LYS A 1 36.81 1.18 -28.37
C LYS A 1 35.49 0.62 -28.89
N VAL A 2 35.31 -0.70 -28.83
CA VAL A 2 34.01 -1.34 -29.15
C VAL A 2 33.27 -1.55 -27.84
N PHE A 3 32.02 -1.08 -27.76
CA PHE A 3 31.18 -1.28 -26.60
C PHE A 3 30.15 -2.37 -26.90
N ASN A 4 30.29 -3.50 -26.21
CA ASN A 4 29.31 -4.58 -26.21
C ASN A 4 28.57 -4.60 -24.86
N ARG A 5 27.35 -5.14 -24.83
CA ARG A 5 26.56 -5.27 -23.60
C ARG A 5 27.31 -5.85 -22.41
N PRO A 6 28.06 -6.97 -22.51
CA PRO A 6 28.75 -7.54 -21.35
C PRO A 6 29.80 -6.58 -20.77
N ILE A 7 30.54 -5.90 -21.64
CA ILE A 7 31.57 -4.92 -21.27
C ILE A 7 30.92 -3.73 -20.57
N LEU A 8 29.83 -3.20 -21.14
CA LEU A 8 29.11 -2.07 -20.57
C LEU A 8 28.52 -2.42 -19.19
N PHE A 9 27.92 -3.60 -19.05
CA PHE A 9 27.35 -4.08 -17.79
C PHE A 9 28.42 -4.32 -16.72
N ASP A 10 29.59 -4.82 -17.10
CA ASP A 10 30.73 -5.02 -16.20
C ASP A 10 31.29 -3.67 -15.72
N ILE A 11 31.57 -2.73 -16.62
CA ILE A 11 32.06 -1.39 -16.28
C ILE A 11 31.11 -0.68 -15.31
N VAL A 12 29.82 -0.70 -15.62
CA VAL A 12 28.79 -0.07 -14.79
C VAL A 12 28.67 -0.75 -13.43
N SER A 13 28.86 -2.07 -13.36
CA SER A 13 28.85 -2.80 -12.08
C SER A 13 30.06 -2.52 -11.21
N ARG A 14 31.22 -2.23 -11.81
CA ARG A 14 32.43 -1.80 -11.10
C ARG A 14 32.39 -0.33 -10.67
N GLY A 15 31.46 0.45 -11.22
CA GLY A 15 31.32 1.87 -10.92
C GLY A 15 32.48 2.73 -11.42
N SER A 16 33.17 2.31 -12.49
CA SER A 16 34.32 3.06 -13.03
C SER A 16 33.88 3.98 -14.18
N PRO A 17 33.79 5.31 -13.98
CA PRO A 17 33.37 6.24 -15.04
C PRO A 17 34.36 6.32 -16.20
N ALA A 18 35.67 6.18 -15.94
CA ALA A 18 36.71 6.15 -16.97
C ALA A 18 36.54 4.98 -17.97
N GLY A 19 35.87 3.90 -17.55
CA GLY A 19 35.51 2.80 -18.45
C GLY A 19 34.53 3.21 -19.54
N LEU A 20 33.70 4.24 -19.30
CA LEU A 20 32.70 4.75 -20.23
C LEU A 20 33.26 5.80 -21.22
N ASP A 21 34.54 6.15 -21.11
CA ASP A 21 35.17 7.11 -22.01
C ASP A 21 35.13 6.63 -23.46
N GLY A 22 34.52 7.46 -24.32
CA GLY A 22 34.30 7.18 -25.73
C GLY A 22 32.99 6.43 -26.04
N LEU A 23 32.14 6.14 -25.04
CA LEU A 23 30.83 5.53 -25.28
C LEU A 23 29.91 6.45 -26.08
N LEU A 24 29.89 7.75 -25.75
CA LEU A 24 29.07 8.73 -26.46
C LEU A 24 29.45 8.81 -27.95
N SER A 25 30.74 8.94 -28.25
CA SER A 25 31.21 9.03 -29.64
C SER A 25 30.93 7.73 -30.42
N PHE A 26 31.06 6.58 -29.76
CA PHE A 26 30.68 5.29 -30.34
C PHE A 26 29.19 5.23 -30.69
N LEU A 27 28.30 5.61 -29.78
CA LEU A 27 26.84 5.61 -30.00
C LEU A 27 26.45 6.57 -31.14
N LEU A 28 27.02 7.77 -31.19
CA LEU A 28 26.76 8.75 -32.26
C LEU A 28 27.25 8.25 -33.63
N THR A 29 28.45 7.66 -33.69
CA THR A 29 29.05 7.15 -34.94
C THR A 29 28.21 6.03 -35.54
N HIS A 30 27.71 5.13 -34.70
CA HIS A 30 26.92 3.97 -35.14
C HIS A 30 25.40 4.23 -35.14
N LYS A 31 24.96 5.44 -34.79
CA LYS A 31 23.54 5.84 -34.63
C LYS A 31 22.75 4.89 -33.71
N LYS A 32 23.39 4.45 -32.62
CA LYS A 32 22.85 3.52 -31.63
C LYS A 32 22.34 4.24 -30.39
N ARG A 33 21.40 3.63 -29.67
CA ARG A 33 20.82 4.13 -28.42
C ARG A 33 21.09 3.18 -27.27
N LEU A 34 21.16 3.71 -26.04
CA LEU A 34 21.32 2.91 -24.83
C LEU A 34 20.14 1.97 -24.54
N THR A 35 18.99 2.17 -25.20
CA THR A 35 17.81 1.31 -25.10
C THR A 35 17.69 0.31 -26.25
N ASP A 36 18.60 0.27 -27.21
CA ASP A 36 18.56 -0.70 -28.29
C ASP A 36 18.69 -2.14 -27.73
N GLU A 37 18.09 -3.11 -28.41
CA GLU A 37 18.01 -4.51 -27.95
C GLU A 37 19.40 -5.11 -27.68
N GLU A 38 20.44 -4.66 -28.38
CA GLU A 38 21.81 -5.13 -28.17
C GLU A 38 22.42 -4.71 -26.82
N PHE A 39 21.94 -3.61 -26.21
CA PHE A 39 22.38 -3.10 -24.90
C PHE A 39 21.41 -3.45 -23.77
N ARG A 40 20.34 -4.19 -24.08
CA ARG A 40 19.38 -4.72 -23.10
C ARG A 40 19.70 -6.18 -22.80
N GLU A 41 19.43 -6.62 -21.57
CA GLU A 41 19.38 -8.05 -21.26
C GLU A 41 18.23 -8.70 -22.03
N PRO A 42 18.47 -9.72 -22.88
CA PRO A 42 17.41 -10.35 -23.67
C PRO A 42 16.33 -11.03 -22.83
N SER A 43 16.69 -11.55 -21.66
CA SER A 43 15.78 -12.29 -20.77
C SER A 43 14.82 -11.37 -20.00
N THR A 44 15.32 -10.23 -19.51
CA THR A 44 14.60 -9.35 -18.57
C THR A 44 14.27 -7.98 -19.16
N GLY A 45 14.89 -7.58 -20.27
CA GLY A 45 14.83 -6.22 -20.79
C GLY A 45 15.61 -5.21 -19.94
N LYS A 46 16.44 -5.68 -18.99
CA LYS A 46 17.23 -4.83 -18.11
C LYS A 46 18.23 -3.98 -18.89
N THR A 47 18.23 -2.68 -18.64
CA THR A 47 19.21 -1.73 -19.19
C THR A 47 20.39 -1.52 -18.24
N CYS A 48 21.36 -0.70 -18.64
CA CYS A 48 22.55 -0.40 -17.86
C CYS A 48 22.24 0.39 -16.57
N LEU A 49 21.22 1.25 -16.58
CA LEU A 49 20.86 2.09 -15.43
C LEU A 49 20.37 1.27 -14.21
N PRO A 50 19.42 0.33 -14.34
CA PRO A 50 19.11 -0.63 -13.28
C PRO A 50 20.31 -1.46 -12.83
N LYS A 51 21.24 -1.82 -13.73
CA LYS A 51 22.47 -2.54 -13.35
C LYS A 51 23.37 -1.67 -12.46
N ALA A 52 23.49 -0.38 -12.75
CA ALA A 52 24.23 0.59 -11.94
C ALA A 52 23.62 0.72 -10.53
N LEU A 53 22.30 0.89 -10.45
CA LEU A 53 21.58 1.04 -9.19
C LEU A 53 21.57 -0.21 -8.33
N LEU A 54 21.71 -1.39 -8.93
CA LEU A 54 21.85 -2.66 -8.19
C LEU A 54 23.26 -2.88 -7.62
N ASN A 55 24.28 -2.24 -8.19
CA ASN A 55 25.69 -2.40 -7.79
C ASN A 55 26.23 -1.03 -7.35
N LEU A 56 25.97 -0.70 -6.09
CA LEU A 56 26.40 0.56 -5.48
C LEU A 56 27.57 0.30 -4.53
N SER A 57 28.63 1.10 -4.67
CA SER A 57 29.80 1.10 -3.79
C SER A 57 29.59 2.17 -2.72
N GLY A 58 29.24 1.76 -1.51
CA GLY A 58 28.91 2.72 -0.43
C GLY A 58 27.69 3.59 -0.73
N GLY A 59 26.71 3.06 -1.48
CA GLY A 59 25.49 3.78 -1.88
C GLY A 59 25.67 4.76 -3.05
N LYS A 60 26.85 4.78 -3.68
CA LYS A 60 27.16 5.61 -4.85
C LYS A 60 27.66 4.77 -6.02
N ASN A 61 27.39 5.26 -7.22
CA ASN A 61 27.94 4.79 -8.47
C ASN A 61 28.03 5.98 -9.44
N ASP A 62 29.26 6.45 -9.67
CA ASP A 62 29.54 7.66 -10.47
C ASP A 62 29.25 7.46 -11.96
N THR A 63 28.98 6.23 -12.39
CA THR A 63 28.53 5.96 -13.76
C THR A 63 27.09 6.40 -14.00
N ILE A 64 26.26 6.55 -12.96
CA ILE A 64 24.83 6.90 -13.13
C ILE A 64 24.67 8.29 -13.77
N PRO A 65 25.28 9.38 -13.25
CA PRO A 65 25.21 10.69 -13.89
C PRO A 65 25.77 10.67 -15.32
N VAL A 66 26.86 9.93 -15.57
CA VAL A 66 27.49 9.81 -16.90
C VAL A 66 26.54 9.13 -17.90
N LEU A 67 25.88 8.04 -17.49
CA LEU A 67 24.90 7.35 -18.33
C LEU A 67 23.71 8.25 -18.66
N LEU A 68 23.27 9.08 -17.70
CA LEU A 68 22.20 10.06 -17.92
C LEU A 68 22.65 11.15 -18.90
N ASP A 69 23.86 11.73 -18.75
CA ASP A 69 24.40 12.72 -19.70
C ASP A 69 24.49 12.14 -21.14
N ILE A 70 24.92 10.88 -21.27
CA ILE A 70 24.95 10.19 -22.57
C ILE A 70 23.53 10.01 -23.12
N ALA A 71 22.56 9.63 -22.28
CA ALA A 71 21.16 9.51 -22.67
C ALA A 71 20.55 10.87 -23.09
N GLU A 72 20.99 11.97 -22.47
CA GLU A 72 20.59 13.34 -22.81
C GLU A 72 21.08 13.71 -24.21
N LYS A 73 22.37 13.51 -24.46
CA LYS A 73 23.02 13.83 -25.75
C LYS A 73 22.55 12.96 -26.91
N THR A 74 22.08 11.74 -26.61
CA THR A 74 21.47 10.85 -27.61
C THR A 74 19.97 11.07 -27.80
N GLY A 75 19.36 12.02 -27.08
CA GLY A 75 17.93 12.36 -27.18
C GLY A 75 16.99 11.28 -26.62
N ASN A 76 17.51 10.39 -25.76
CA ASN A 76 16.82 9.18 -25.30
C ASN A 76 16.56 9.15 -23.79
N MET A 77 16.67 10.29 -23.11
CA MET A 77 16.59 10.40 -21.65
C MET A 77 15.32 9.76 -21.07
N ARG A 78 14.14 10.18 -21.55
CA ARG A 78 12.85 9.73 -21.01
C ARG A 78 12.64 8.22 -21.21
N GLU A 79 13.01 7.68 -22.37
CA GLU A 79 12.87 6.25 -22.64
C GLU A 79 13.87 5.43 -21.81
N PHE A 80 15.11 5.92 -21.66
CA PHE A 80 16.15 5.23 -20.91
C PHE A 80 15.84 5.11 -19.42
N ILE A 81 15.38 6.21 -18.79
CA ILE A 81 14.97 6.22 -17.38
C ILE A 81 13.72 5.38 -17.16
N ASN A 82 12.73 5.52 -18.04
CA ASN A 82 11.41 4.91 -17.87
C ASN A 82 11.28 3.51 -18.48
N SER A 83 12.38 2.93 -18.98
CA SER A 83 12.40 1.57 -19.51
C SER A 83 12.10 0.55 -18.39
N PRO A 84 10.94 -0.10 -18.38
CA PRO A 84 10.63 -1.11 -17.37
C PRO A 84 11.25 -2.46 -17.74
N PHE A 85 11.41 -3.34 -16.75
CA PHE A 85 11.66 -4.75 -17.02
C PHE A 85 10.48 -5.39 -17.78
N ARG A 86 10.82 -6.26 -18.72
CA ARG A 86 9.92 -6.88 -19.69
C ARG A 86 9.58 -8.33 -19.37
N ASP A 87 10.34 -8.98 -18.50
CA ASP A 87 10.06 -10.36 -18.09
C ASP A 87 8.75 -10.46 -17.29
N VAL A 88 8.26 -11.69 -17.15
CA VAL A 88 7.03 -11.97 -16.42
C VAL A 88 7.21 -11.77 -14.91
N TYR A 89 8.42 -12.02 -14.39
CA TYR A 89 8.65 -12.10 -12.95
C TYR A 89 8.82 -10.72 -12.31
N TYR A 90 9.66 -9.87 -12.89
CA TYR A 90 9.91 -8.49 -12.44
C TYR A 90 9.23 -7.43 -13.32
N ARG A 91 8.21 -7.83 -14.10
CA ARG A 91 7.48 -6.98 -15.05
C ARG A 91 7.18 -5.59 -14.48
N GLY A 92 7.50 -4.56 -15.24
CA GLY A 92 7.12 -3.18 -14.89
C GLY A 92 8.04 -2.49 -13.88
N GLN A 93 8.97 -3.20 -13.23
CA GLN A 93 9.95 -2.57 -12.35
C GLN A 93 10.88 -1.66 -13.17
N THR A 94 11.07 -0.44 -12.69
CA THR A 94 11.91 0.59 -13.31
C THR A 94 13.12 0.93 -12.44
N ALA A 95 14.05 1.74 -12.97
CA ALA A 95 15.18 2.28 -12.22
C ALA A 95 14.73 3.02 -10.95
N LEU A 96 13.61 3.76 -11.01
CA LEU A 96 13.07 4.50 -9.87
C LEU A 96 12.73 3.57 -8.68
N HIS A 97 12.11 2.42 -8.94
CA HIS A 97 11.79 1.44 -7.89
C HIS A 97 13.05 0.94 -7.18
N ILE A 98 14.12 0.67 -7.94
CA ILE A 98 15.39 0.18 -7.39
C ILE A 98 16.08 1.26 -6.56
N ALA A 99 16.09 2.51 -7.02
CA ALA A 99 16.68 3.62 -6.27
C ALA A 99 15.96 3.84 -4.92
N ILE A 100 14.63 3.71 -4.90
CA ILE A 100 13.82 3.78 -3.68
C ILE A 100 14.15 2.59 -2.77
N GLU A 101 14.16 1.35 -3.28
CA GLU A 101 14.47 0.15 -2.51
C GLU A 101 15.85 0.21 -1.84
N ARG A 102 16.85 0.74 -2.54
CA ARG A 102 18.22 0.94 -2.03
C ARG A 102 18.40 2.12 -1.09
N ARG A 103 17.32 2.87 -0.81
CA ARG A 103 17.33 4.07 0.04
C ARG A 103 18.27 5.18 -0.45
N CYS A 104 18.43 5.28 -1.76
CA CYS A 104 19.32 6.25 -2.38
C CYS A 104 18.58 7.53 -2.74
N LYS A 105 18.23 8.35 -1.73
CA LYS A 105 17.48 9.61 -1.92
C LYS A 105 18.06 10.47 -3.04
N HIS A 106 19.38 10.64 -3.07
CA HIS A 106 20.09 11.43 -4.09
C HIS A 106 19.81 10.94 -5.53
N TYR A 107 19.78 9.63 -5.75
CA TYR A 107 19.44 9.10 -7.08
C TYR A 107 17.95 9.17 -7.39
N VAL A 108 17.08 9.07 -6.37
CA VAL A 108 15.63 9.31 -6.56
C VAL A 108 15.39 10.75 -7.02
N GLU A 109 16.06 11.72 -6.39
CA GLU A 109 15.99 13.13 -6.78
C GLU A 109 16.42 13.32 -8.24
N LEU A 110 17.63 12.86 -8.57
CA LEU A 110 18.20 12.93 -9.92
C LEU A 110 17.31 12.30 -11.00
N LEU A 111 16.73 11.12 -10.73
CA LEU A 111 15.88 10.43 -11.70
C LEU A 111 14.59 11.22 -11.97
N VAL A 112 13.96 11.75 -10.93
CA VAL A 112 12.71 12.53 -11.06
C VAL A 112 12.98 13.86 -11.77
N GLU A 113 14.07 14.57 -11.44
CA GLU A 113 14.50 15.79 -12.13
C GLU A 113 14.72 15.56 -13.63
N LYS A 114 15.29 14.40 -14.01
CA LYS A 114 15.51 14.01 -15.40
C LYS A 114 14.29 13.37 -16.10
N GLY A 115 13.12 13.36 -15.45
CA GLY A 115 11.86 12.98 -16.06
C GLY A 115 11.44 11.51 -15.84
N ALA A 116 11.81 10.92 -14.70
CA ALA A 116 11.27 9.62 -14.28
C ALA A 116 9.75 9.68 -14.07
N ASP A 117 9.07 8.60 -14.46
CA ASP A 117 7.64 8.43 -14.26
C ASP A 117 7.36 7.93 -12.84
N VAL A 118 6.84 8.83 -12.01
CA VAL A 118 6.43 8.55 -10.62
C VAL A 118 5.23 7.61 -10.50
N HIS A 119 4.57 7.26 -11.62
CA HIS A 119 3.42 6.36 -11.66
C HIS A 119 3.69 5.03 -12.39
N ALA A 120 4.95 4.71 -12.67
CA ALA A 120 5.30 3.43 -13.26
C ALA A 120 4.86 2.26 -12.34
N GLN A 121 4.19 1.26 -12.89
CA GLN A 121 3.63 0.14 -12.10
C GLN A 121 4.50 -1.12 -12.20
N ALA A 122 5.05 -1.55 -11.07
CA ALA A 122 5.75 -2.83 -10.92
C ALA A 122 4.77 -3.99 -10.68
N ARG A 123 4.14 -4.48 -11.75
CA ARG A 123 3.09 -5.51 -11.74
C ARG A 123 3.57 -6.97 -11.92
N GLY A 124 4.88 -7.19 -11.89
CA GLY A 124 5.49 -8.52 -12.04
C GLY A 124 5.01 -9.53 -10.99
N ARG A 125 5.12 -10.83 -11.31
CA ARG A 125 4.69 -11.91 -10.40
C ARG A 125 5.38 -11.86 -9.04
N PHE A 126 6.63 -11.39 -8.99
CA PHE A 126 7.37 -11.21 -7.74
C PHE A 126 6.68 -10.22 -6.78
N PHE A 127 6.05 -9.19 -7.33
CA PHE A 127 5.44 -8.08 -6.60
C PHE A 127 4.00 -8.35 -6.18
N GLN A 128 3.48 -9.56 -6.44
CA GLN A 128 2.12 -9.94 -6.05
C GLN A 128 2.08 -10.41 -4.58
N PRO A 129 0.90 -10.44 -3.95
CA PRO A 129 0.74 -10.96 -2.59
C PRO A 129 1.17 -12.43 -2.48
N LYS A 130 1.52 -12.87 -1.25
CA LYS A 130 1.94 -14.26 -0.98
C LYS A 130 0.92 -15.31 -1.42
N SER A 131 -0.37 -14.98 -1.36
CA SER A 131 -1.46 -15.84 -1.83
C SER A 131 -1.39 -16.19 -3.32
N GLU A 132 -0.73 -15.35 -4.12
CA GLU A 132 -0.56 -15.54 -5.57
C GLU A 132 0.86 -15.98 -5.97
N GLY A 133 1.69 -16.31 -4.97
CA GLY A 133 3.06 -16.77 -5.17
C GLY A 133 4.09 -15.66 -5.38
N GLY A 134 3.74 -14.41 -5.11
CA GLY A 134 4.72 -13.33 -4.97
C GLY A 134 5.32 -13.27 -3.57
N TYR A 135 6.36 -12.46 -3.39
CA TYR A 135 7.09 -12.38 -2.11
C TYR A 135 6.91 -11.04 -1.41
N PHE A 136 6.75 -9.96 -2.17
CA PHE A 136 6.71 -8.61 -1.62
C PHE A 136 5.72 -7.73 -2.37
N TYR A 137 4.55 -7.54 -1.76
CA TYR A 137 3.51 -6.66 -2.29
C TYR A 137 3.59 -5.27 -1.64
N PHE A 138 3.60 -4.23 -2.47
CA PHE A 138 3.63 -2.83 -2.03
C PHE A 138 2.66 -1.93 -2.81
N GLY A 139 1.72 -2.49 -3.57
CA GLY A 139 0.77 -1.69 -4.36
C GLY A 139 1.37 -1.07 -5.63
N GLU A 140 2.34 -1.75 -6.25
CA GLU A 140 2.94 -1.50 -7.58
C GLU A 140 3.56 -0.11 -7.84
N LEU A 141 3.32 0.90 -7.01
CA LEU A 141 3.67 2.30 -7.25
C LEU A 141 4.97 2.69 -6.51
N PRO A 142 5.76 3.64 -7.06
CA PRO A 142 6.94 4.16 -6.38
C PRO A 142 6.64 4.84 -5.04
N LEU A 143 5.53 5.58 -4.97
CA LEU A 143 5.10 6.27 -3.74
C LEU A 143 4.75 5.28 -2.64
N SER A 144 4.01 4.21 -2.98
CA SER A 144 3.66 3.17 -2.01
C SER A 144 4.86 2.33 -1.62
N LEU A 145 5.81 2.09 -2.53
CA LEU A 145 7.09 1.45 -2.20
C LEU A 145 7.88 2.28 -1.16
N ALA A 146 7.95 3.61 -1.32
CA ALA A 146 8.63 4.49 -0.38
C ALA A 146 7.98 4.47 1.00
N ALA A 147 6.65 4.45 1.05
CA ALA A 147 5.89 4.29 2.29
C ALA A 147 6.16 2.92 2.95
N CYS A 148 6.08 1.83 2.17
CA CYS A 148 6.28 0.47 2.65
C CYS A 148 7.70 0.17 3.14
N THR A 149 8.70 0.87 2.61
CA THR A 149 10.12 0.72 3.00
C THR A 149 10.53 1.63 4.17
N ASN A 150 9.56 2.33 4.78
CA ASN A 150 9.73 3.28 5.89
C ASN A 150 10.66 4.45 5.55
N GLN A 151 10.41 5.12 4.42
CA GLN A 151 11.25 6.23 3.92
C GLN A 151 10.44 7.52 3.78
N PRO A 152 10.08 8.20 4.89
CA PRO A 152 9.25 9.40 4.84
C PRO A 152 9.89 10.52 4.02
N HIS A 153 11.22 10.64 4.03
CA HIS A 153 11.95 11.65 3.26
C HIS A 153 11.79 11.50 1.73
N ILE A 154 11.66 10.26 1.22
CA ILE A 154 11.33 10.03 -0.19
C ILE A 154 9.86 10.34 -0.44
N VAL A 155 8.96 9.97 0.49
CA VAL A 155 7.53 10.32 0.39
C VAL A 155 7.35 11.83 0.28
N HIS A 156 7.99 12.62 1.15
CA HIS A 156 8.00 14.09 1.08
C HIS A 156 8.43 14.58 -0.30
N TYR A 157 9.58 14.11 -0.80
CA TYR A 157 10.10 14.49 -2.11
C TYR A 157 9.15 14.13 -3.26
N LEU A 158 8.59 12.92 -3.27
CA LEU A 158 7.66 12.49 -4.31
C LEU A 158 6.36 13.32 -4.31
N THR A 159 5.89 13.75 -3.13
CA THR A 159 4.66 14.55 -3.02
C THR A 159 4.87 16.04 -3.29
N GLU A 160 6.05 16.59 -3.04
CA GLU A 160 6.30 18.05 -3.02
C GLU A 160 7.23 18.54 -4.15
N ASN A 161 7.75 17.65 -5.00
CA ASN A 161 8.67 18.06 -6.06
C ASN A 161 8.04 19.04 -7.08
N GLY A 162 8.87 19.86 -7.71
CA GLY A 162 8.45 20.86 -8.71
C GLY A 162 8.31 20.33 -10.14
N HIS A 163 8.57 19.04 -10.38
CA HIS A 163 8.59 18.46 -11.73
C HIS A 163 7.32 17.66 -12.03
N LYS A 164 7.09 16.58 -11.28
CA LYS A 164 5.92 15.70 -11.39
C LYS A 164 5.61 15.12 -10.02
N GLN A 165 4.61 15.70 -9.37
CA GLN A 165 4.13 15.26 -8.07
C GLN A 165 3.44 13.90 -8.18
N ALA A 166 3.69 13.04 -7.20
CA ALA A 166 3.01 11.76 -7.09
C ALA A 166 1.62 11.95 -6.48
N ASP A 167 0.57 11.65 -7.24
CA ASP A 167 -0.81 11.58 -6.76
C ASP A 167 -0.99 10.46 -5.72
N LEU A 168 -1.35 10.84 -4.48
CA LEU A 168 -1.63 9.96 -3.35
C LEU A 168 -2.87 9.08 -3.56
N ARG A 169 -3.80 9.52 -4.42
CA ARG A 169 -5.08 8.84 -4.71
C ARG A 169 -4.92 7.77 -5.79
N ARG A 170 -3.75 7.71 -6.44
CA ARG A 170 -3.49 6.75 -7.51
C ARG A 170 -3.59 5.32 -6.97
N GLN A 171 -4.34 4.50 -7.69
CA GLN A 171 -4.53 3.09 -7.41
C GLN A 171 -3.63 2.22 -8.30
N ASP A 172 -3.29 1.04 -7.78
CA ASP A 172 -2.62 -0.02 -8.53
C ASP A 172 -3.59 -0.84 -9.39
N SER A 173 -3.11 -1.92 -10.01
CA SER A 173 -3.95 -2.83 -10.81
C SER A 173 -5.10 -3.49 -10.02
N ARG A 174 -5.04 -3.53 -8.69
CA ARG A 174 -6.05 -4.10 -7.78
C ARG A 174 -7.00 -3.06 -7.19
N GLY A 175 -6.88 -1.79 -7.59
CA GLY A 175 -7.64 -0.70 -7.00
C GLY A 175 -7.09 -0.28 -5.62
N ASN A 176 -5.95 -0.82 -5.18
CA ASN A 176 -5.38 -0.49 -3.88
C ASN A 176 -4.62 0.84 -3.95
N THR A 177 -4.89 1.73 -3.00
CA THR A 177 -4.13 2.96 -2.77
C THR A 177 -2.89 2.69 -1.90
N VAL A 178 -2.09 3.73 -1.62
CA VAL A 178 -0.94 3.62 -0.71
C VAL A 178 -1.32 3.14 0.70
N LEU A 179 -2.52 3.50 1.19
CA LEU A 179 -2.99 3.06 2.51
C LEU A 179 -3.28 1.55 2.53
N HIS A 180 -3.87 1.01 1.46
CA HIS A 180 -4.12 -0.42 1.32
C HIS A 180 -2.80 -1.20 1.28
N ALA A 181 -1.79 -0.68 0.57
CA ALA A 181 -0.46 -1.29 0.55
C ALA A 181 0.19 -1.32 1.94
N LEU A 182 0.06 -0.24 2.73
CA LEU A 182 0.52 -0.22 4.12
C LEU A 182 -0.18 -1.25 5.00
N VAL A 183 -1.50 -1.43 4.84
CA VAL A 183 -2.26 -2.47 5.55
C VAL A 183 -1.80 -3.87 5.14
N ALA A 184 -1.50 -4.09 3.86
CA ALA A 184 -1.05 -5.38 3.37
C ALA A 184 0.31 -5.81 3.96
N ILE A 185 1.26 -4.86 4.10
CA ILE A 185 2.59 -5.13 4.69
C ILE A 185 2.59 -5.14 6.22
N ALA A 186 1.57 -4.58 6.85
CA ALA A 186 1.48 -4.54 8.31
C ALA A 186 1.54 -5.95 8.86
N ASP A 187 2.32 -6.16 9.90
CA ASP A 187 2.26 -7.35 10.73
C ASP A 187 1.96 -6.93 12.18
N ASN A 188 1.67 -7.92 13.03
CA ASN A 188 1.32 -7.66 14.43
C ASN A 188 2.57 -7.53 15.34
N THR A 189 3.77 -7.32 14.77
CA THR A 189 4.97 -7.01 15.56
C THR A 189 4.97 -5.54 15.98
N ARG A 190 5.66 -5.23 17.09
CA ARG A 190 5.67 -3.90 17.70
C ARG A 190 6.38 -2.88 16.81
N GLU A 191 7.50 -3.27 16.22
CA GLU A 191 8.33 -2.43 15.35
C GLU A 191 7.59 -2.09 14.06
N ASN A 192 6.95 -3.09 13.44
CA ASN A 192 6.21 -2.90 12.20
C ASN A 192 5.00 -1.98 12.43
N THR A 193 4.20 -2.30 13.45
CA THR A 193 3.04 -1.48 13.84
C THR A 193 3.45 -0.03 14.05
N LYS A 194 4.54 0.25 14.78
CA LYS A 194 5.00 1.62 15.08
C LYS A 194 5.34 2.43 13.83
N PHE A 195 5.97 1.83 12.81
CA PHE A 195 6.29 2.60 11.60
C PHE A 195 5.06 2.74 10.71
N VAL A 196 4.23 1.69 10.58
CA VAL A 196 3.04 1.72 9.73
C VAL A 196 2.08 2.80 10.22
N THR A 197 1.82 2.89 11.53
CA THR A 197 0.94 3.93 12.10
C THR A 197 1.47 5.34 11.83
N LYS A 198 2.77 5.57 12.06
CA LYS A 198 3.41 6.86 11.74
C LYS A 198 3.34 7.23 10.27
N MET A 199 3.59 6.28 9.37
CA MET A 199 3.52 6.50 7.93
C MET A 199 2.07 6.74 7.47
N TYR A 200 1.12 6.03 8.07
CA TYR A 200 -0.31 6.19 7.81
C TYR A 200 -0.78 7.61 8.16
N ASP A 201 -0.47 8.09 9.37
CA ASP A 201 -0.82 9.44 9.81
C ASP A 201 -0.14 10.51 8.94
N LEU A 202 1.14 10.31 8.59
CA LEU A 202 1.88 11.22 7.72
C LEU A 202 1.18 11.37 6.35
N LEU A 203 0.77 10.26 5.74
CA LEU A 203 0.12 10.27 4.43
C LEU A 203 -1.28 10.91 4.49
N LEU A 204 -2.04 10.67 5.57
CA LEU A 204 -3.34 11.31 5.75
C LEU A 204 -3.25 12.82 5.90
N VAL A 205 -2.40 13.30 6.81
CA VAL A 205 -2.19 14.74 7.02
C VAL A 205 -1.68 15.40 5.74
N LYS A 206 -0.77 14.73 5.01
CA LYS A 206 -0.31 15.22 3.70
C LYS A 206 -1.43 15.29 2.67
N CYS A 207 -2.26 14.26 2.58
CA CYS A 207 -3.37 14.24 1.64
C CYS A 207 -4.37 15.36 1.96
N ALA A 208 -4.70 15.59 3.23
CA ALA A 208 -5.59 16.68 3.64
C ALA A 208 -5.05 18.06 3.24
N LYS A 209 -3.72 18.27 3.35
CA LYS A 209 -3.08 19.53 2.97
C LYS A 209 -3.01 19.75 1.45
N LEU A 210 -2.78 18.69 0.68
CA LEU A 210 -2.67 18.77 -0.77
C LEU A 210 -4.04 18.76 -1.46
N PHE A 211 -5.01 18.03 -0.90
CA PHE A 211 -6.33 17.79 -1.45
C PHE A 211 -7.40 17.88 -0.35
N PRO A 212 -7.79 19.10 0.08
CA PRO A 212 -8.75 19.29 1.18
C PRO A 212 -10.11 18.62 0.95
N ASP A 213 -10.54 18.53 -0.31
CA ASP A 213 -11.86 18.01 -0.68
C ASP A 213 -11.91 16.46 -0.73
N THR A 214 -10.78 15.77 -0.58
CA THR A 214 -10.72 14.32 -0.76
C THR A 214 -10.28 13.61 0.50
N ASN A 215 -11.09 12.66 0.97
CA ASN A 215 -10.69 11.73 2.03
C ASN A 215 -10.02 10.49 1.42
N LEU A 216 -8.76 10.25 1.78
CA LEU A 216 -8.01 9.09 1.27
C LEU A 216 -8.55 7.75 1.80
N GLU A 217 -9.23 7.75 2.96
CA GLU A 217 -9.80 6.54 3.56
C GLU A 217 -11.11 6.08 2.90
N THR A 218 -11.81 6.97 2.20
CA THR A 218 -13.08 6.65 1.53
C THR A 218 -12.89 5.98 0.17
N LEU A 219 -11.66 6.00 -0.37
CA LEU A 219 -11.35 5.32 -1.63
C LEU A 219 -11.35 3.81 -1.40
N LEU A 220 -12.23 3.13 -2.14
CA LEU A 220 -12.39 1.67 -2.10
C LEU A 220 -11.50 1.01 -3.16
N ASN A 221 -11.05 -0.21 -2.88
CA ASN A 221 -10.38 -1.05 -3.86
C ASN A 221 -11.38 -1.81 -4.76
N ASN A 222 -10.88 -2.65 -5.66
CA ASN A 222 -11.74 -3.42 -6.58
C ASN A 222 -12.66 -4.43 -5.86
N ASP A 223 -12.32 -4.82 -4.62
CA ASP A 223 -13.18 -5.66 -3.76
C ASP A 223 -14.23 -4.83 -3.00
N GLY A 224 -14.29 -3.51 -3.20
CA GLY A 224 -15.17 -2.61 -2.45
C GLY A 224 -14.73 -2.36 -1.00
N LEU A 225 -13.47 -2.60 -0.66
CA LEU A 225 -12.94 -2.46 0.69
C LEU A 225 -12.21 -1.14 0.87
N SER A 226 -12.48 -0.44 1.97
CA SER A 226 -11.64 0.65 2.47
C SER A 226 -10.39 0.10 3.19
N PRO A 227 -9.38 0.93 3.51
CA PRO A 227 -8.21 0.47 4.26
C PRO A 227 -8.56 -0.15 5.62
N LEU A 228 -9.58 0.38 6.30
CA LEU A 228 -10.06 -0.16 7.57
C LEU A 228 -10.74 -1.52 7.38
N MET A 229 -11.59 -1.66 6.36
CA MET A 229 -12.23 -2.93 6.01
C MET A 229 -11.21 -3.98 5.60
N MET A 230 -10.16 -3.58 4.85
CA MET A 230 -9.05 -4.45 4.50
C MET A 230 -8.28 -4.92 5.74
N ALA A 231 -8.04 -4.04 6.73
CA ALA A 231 -7.39 -4.40 7.99
C ALA A 231 -8.22 -5.42 8.78
N ALA A 232 -9.54 -5.28 8.79
CA ALA A 232 -10.48 -6.25 9.37
C ALA A 232 -10.45 -7.61 8.65
N LYS A 233 -10.49 -7.59 7.31
CA LYS A 233 -10.44 -8.80 6.46
C LYS A 233 -9.11 -9.55 6.58
N THR A 234 -8.00 -8.83 6.78
CA THR A 234 -6.64 -9.40 6.83
C THR A 234 -6.07 -9.59 8.24
N GLY A 235 -6.80 -9.20 9.29
CA GLY A 235 -6.46 -9.50 10.68
C GLY A 235 -5.32 -8.67 11.25
N LYS A 236 -5.17 -7.44 10.78
CA LYS A 236 -4.06 -6.54 11.13
C LYS A 236 -4.43 -5.70 12.35
N ILE A 237 -4.18 -6.22 13.54
CA ILE A 237 -4.65 -5.63 14.80
C ILE A 237 -4.06 -4.24 15.03
N GLY A 238 -2.75 -4.08 14.84
CA GLY A 238 -2.04 -2.84 15.16
C GLY A 238 -2.57 -1.63 14.38
N ILE A 239 -2.65 -1.75 13.05
CA ILE A 239 -3.19 -0.68 12.20
C ILE A 239 -4.70 -0.50 12.37
N PHE A 240 -5.44 -1.59 12.61
CA PHE A 240 -6.89 -1.52 12.88
C PHE A 240 -7.20 -0.71 14.14
N GLN A 241 -6.53 -1.02 15.25
CA GLN A 241 -6.66 -0.29 16.51
C GLN A 241 -6.24 1.17 16.37
N HIS A 242 -5.17 1.42 15.61
CA HIS A 242 -4.69 2.78 15.35
C HIS A 242 -5.71 3.62 14.59
N ILE A 243 -6.27 3.10 13.48
CA ILE A 243 -7.29 3.81 12.70
C ILE A 243 -8.49 4.16 13.59
N ILE A 244 -9.00 3.21 14.38
CA ILE A 244 -10.16 3.43 15.24
C ILE A 244 -9.89 4.47 16.34
N ARG A 245 -8.71 4.43 16.96
CA ARG A 245 -8.36 5.30 18.10
C ARG A 245 -7.70 6.61 17.67
N ARG A 246 -7.64 6.89 16.37
CA ARG A 246 -6.89 8.03 15.84
C ARG A 246 -7.51 9.36 16.26
N GLU A 247 -6.66 10.19 16.85
CA GLU A 247 -6.92 11.58 17.20
C GLU A 247 -5.82 12.43 16.55
N ILE A 248 -6.19 13.29 15.60
CA ILE A 248 -5.28 14.18 14.89
C ILE A 248 -5.35 15.56 15.54
N THR A 249 -4.21 16.08 15.98
CA THR A 249 -4.10 17.41 16.61
C THR A 249 -3.95 18.54 15.61
N ASP A 250 -3.62 18.24 14.35
CA ASP A 250 -3.52 19.22 13.27
C ASP A 250 -4.92 19.70 12.87
N GLU A 251 -5.20 21.00 13.01
CA GLU A 251 -6.55 21.56 12.81
C GLU A 251 -7.05 21.34 11.36
N ASP A 252 -6.16 21.44 10.37
CA ASP A 252 -6.50 21.25 8.95
C ASP A 252 -6.99 19.82 8.65
N ALA A 253 -6.46 18.83 9.39
CA ALA A 253 -6.76 17.41 9.22
C ALA A 253 -7.63 16.85 10.36
N ARG A 254 -8.15 17.71 11.24
CA ARG A 254 -8.92 17.30 12.43
C ARG A 254 -10.20 16.56 12.07
N HIS A 255 -10.82 16.92 10.95
CA HIS A 255 -12.01 16.27 10.40
C HIS A 255 -11.79 14.79 10.03
N LEU A 256 -10.53 14.34 9.91
CA LEU A 256 -10.17 12.94 9.67
C LEU A 256 -9.99 12.13 10.98
N SER A 257 -10.13 12.75 12.15
CA SER A 257 -10.08 12.05 13.44
C SER A 257 -11.28 11.14 13.60
N ARG A 258 -11.07 9.98 14.21
CA ARG A 258 -12.13 9.01 14.51
C ARG A 258 -12.45 8.94 16.00
N LYS A 259 -11.55 9.43 16.84
CA LYS A 259 -11.74 9.61 18.28
C LYS A 259 -11.74 11.09 18.61
N PHE A 260 -12.79 11.54 19.30
CA PHE A 260 -12.92 12.90 19.79
C PHE A 260 -13.07 12.90 21.31
N LYS A 261 -12.43 13.86 21.97
CA LYS A 261 -12.63 14.13 23.39
C LYS A 261 -13.74 15.16 23.54
N ASP A 262 -14.87 14.74 24.08
CA ASP A 262 -16.04 15.60 24.27
C ASP A 262 -15.85 16.49 25.52
N TRP A 263 -15.54 15.86 26.66
CA TRP A 263 -15.17 16.56 27.88
C TRP A 263 -14.29 15.69 28.78
N ALA A 264 -13.59 16.33 29.73
CA ALA A 264 -12.92 15.62 30.81
C ALA A 264 -13.05 16.41 32.12
N TYR A 265 -13.41 15.70 33.17
CA TYR A 265 -13.53 16.19 34.53
C TYR A 265 -12.72 15.30 35.48
N GLY A 266 -11.50 15.74 35.80
CA GLY A 266 -10.56 14.96 36.61
C GLY A 266 -10.30 13.57 36.00
N PRO A 267 -10.62 12.47 36.71
CA PRO A 267 -10.42 11.11 36.20
C PRO A 267 -11.49 10.65 35.20
N VAL A 268 -12.63 11.36 35.10
CA VAL A 268 -13.73 10.97 34.21
C VAL A 268 -13.58 11.71 32.88
N TYR A 269 -13.59 10.98 31.77
CA TYR A 269 -13.53 11.55 30.43
C TYR A 269 -14.60 10.94 29.54
N SER A 270 -15.15 11.77 28.65
CA SER A 270 -16.07 11.36 27.59
C SER A 270 -15.32 11.32 26.27
N SER A 271 -15.29 10.14 25.64
CA SER A 271 -14.71 9.93 24.31
C SER A 271 -15.81 9.55 23.34
N LEU A 272 -15.84 10.20 22.17
CA LEU A 272 -16.74 9.91 21.07
C LEU A 272 -15.96 9.17 19.97
N TYR A 273 -16.53 8.07 19.49
CA TYR A 273 -15.96 7.28 18.40
C TYR A 273 -16.86 7.36 17.17
N ASP A 274 -16.26 7.56 15.99
CA ASP A 274 -16.98 7.53 14.72
C ASP A 274 -17.40 6.10 14.35
N LEU A 275 -18.68 5.92 14.03
CA LEU A 275 -19.29 4.64 13.68
C LEU A 275 -19.52 4.48 12.16
N SER A 276 -19.20 5.49 11.34
CA SER A 276 -19.49 5.54 9.90
C SER A 276 -19.22 4.24 9.14
N SER A 277 -18.06 3.63 9.36
CA SER A 277 -17.64 2.37 8.75
C SER A 277 -17.85 1.13 9.62
N LEU A 278 -18.12 1.31 10.93
CA LEU A 278 -18.24 0.22 11.91
C LEU A 278 -19.65 -0.36 11.95
N ASP A 279 -20.67 0.46 11.72
CA ASP A 279 -22.07 0.06 11.79
C ASP A 279 -22.88 0.77 10.70
N THR A 280 -22.81 0.23 9.48
CA THR A 280 -23.55 0.75 8.32
C THR A 280 -25.03 0.37 8.44
N CYS A 281 -25.90 1.36 8.25
CA CYS A 281 -27.34 1.12 8.16
C CYS A 281 -27.72 1.10 6.67
N GLY A 282 -27.85 -0.09 6.08
CA GLY A 282 -28.17 -0.24 4.66
C GLY A 282 -27.53 -1.47 4.02
N GLU A 283 -27.31 -1.40 2.71
CA GLU A 283 -26.73 -2.49 1.90
C GLU A 283 -25.19 -2.48 1.85
N GLU A 284 -24.55 -1.44 2.40
CA GLU A 284 -23.09 -1.35 2.45
C GLU A 284 -22.50 -2.30 3.50
N VAL A 285 -21.46 -3.04 3.13
CA VAL A 285 -20.81 -4.02 4.01
C VAL A 285 -20.14 -3.31 5.18
N SER A 286 -20.51 -3.71 6.40
CA SER A 286 -19.94 -3.17 7.64
C SER A 286 -18.58 -3.81 7.99
N VAL A 287 -17.70 -3.07 8.66
CA VAL A 287 -16.51 -3.65 9.30
C VAL A 287 -16.88 -4.76 10.29
N LEU A 288 -17.98 -4.62 11.03
CA LEU A 288 -18.45 -5.64 11.99
C LEU A 288 -18.86 -6.93 11.28
N GLU A 289 -19.54 -6.82 10.14
CA GLU A 289 -19.91 -7.97 9.30
C GLU A 289 -18.67 -8.67 8.75
N ILE A 290 -17.67 -7.91 8.31
CA ILE A 290 -16.40 -8.48 7.83
C ILE A 290 -15.71 -9.25 8.96
N LEU A 291 -15.68 -8.72 10.18
CA LEU A 291 -15.05 -9.38 11.33
C LEU A 291 -15.74 -10.69 11.73
N VAL A 292 -17.08 -10.75 11.64
CA VAL A 292 -17.86 -11.91 12.05
C VAL A 292 -17.97 -12.95 10.94
N TYR A 293 -18.31 -12.54 9.71
CA TYR A 293 -18.66 -13.45 8.62
C TYR A 293 -17.50 -13.75 7.67
N ASN A 294 -16.66 -12.76 7.35
CA ASN A 294 -15.64 -12.88 6.30
C ASN A 294 -14.24 -13.18 6.84
N SER A 295 -13.98 -12.89 8.11
CA SER A 295 -12.66 -13.09 8.72
C SER A 295 -12.50 -14.53 9.23
N LYS A 296 -11.69 -15.32 8.53
CA LYS A 296 -11.27 -16.68 8.94
C LYS A 296 -10.03 -16.68 9.84
N ILE A 297 -9.67 -15.53 10.40
CA ILE A 297 -8.38 -15.32 11.06
C ILE A 297 -8.52 -15.57 12.56
N GLU A 298 -7.54 -16.25 13.16
CA GLU A 298 -7.50 -16.57 14.59
C GLU A 298 -7.58 -15.33 15.48
N ASN A 299 -6.92 -14.25 15.06
CA ASN A 299 -6.82 -12.98 15.80
C ASN A 299 -8.12 -12.15 15.82
N ARG A 300 -9.22 -12.62 15.20
CA ARG A 300 -10.50 -11.89 15.16
C ARG A 300 -11.06 -11.59 16.56
N HIS A 301 -10.83 -12.48 17.53
CA HIS A 301 -11.32 -12.32 18.89
C HIS A 301 -10.68 -11.10 19.58
N GLU A 302 -9.40 -10.85 19.32
CA GLU A 302 -8.70 -9.67 19.81
C GLU A 302 -9.17 -8.40 19.09
N MET A 303 -9.51 -8.49 17.80
CA MET A 303 -10.07 -7.37 17.05
C MET A 303 -11.48 -6.97 17.52
N LEU A 304 -12.30 -7.92 17.98
CA LEU A 304 -13.61 -7.63 18.58
C LEU A 304 -13.49 -7.03 19.98
N ALA A 305 -12.36 -7.26 20.68
CA ALA A 305 -12.10 -6.73 22.01
C ALA A 305 -11.69 -5.25 22.01
N VAL A 306 -11.67 -4.58 20.85
CA VAL A 306 -11.44 -3.14 20.80
C VAL A 306 -12.62 -2.38 21.42
N GLU A 307 -12.29 -1.30 22.13
CA GLU A 307 -13.21 -0.56 22.99
C GLU A 307 -14.55 -0.17 22.32
N PRO A 308 -14.59 0.51 21.15
CA PRO A 308 -15.88 0.92 20.58
C PRO A 308 -16.72 -0.27 20.09
N ILE A 309 -16.09 -1.35 19.61
CA ILE A 309 -16.82 -2.53 19.13
C ILE A 309 -17.43 -3.29 20.30
N ASN A 310 -16.69 -3.43 21.41
CA ASN A 310 -17.18 -4.13 22.60
C ASN A 310 -18.40 -3.41 23.21
N GLU A 311 -18.34 -2.09 23.38
CA GLU A 311 -19.48 -1.31 23.89
C GLU A 311 -20.64 -1.29 22.88
N LEU A 312 -20.38 -1.14 21.58
CA LEU A 312 -21.42 -1.19 20.55
C LEU A 312 -22.18 -2.52 20.53
N LEU A 313 -21.47 -3.65 20.61
CA LEU A 313 -22.07 -4.97 20.68
C LEU A 313 -22.89 -5.13 21.97
N ARG A 314 -22.40 -4.61 23.09
CA ARG A 314 -23.11 -4.63 24.38
C ARG A 314 -24.41 -3.81 24.31
N ASP A 315 -24.40 -2.67 23.64
CA ASP A 315 -25.59 -1.83 23.44
C ASP A 315 -26.62 -2.49 22.54
N LYS A 316 -26.20 -3.10 21.43
CA LYS A 316 -27.09 -3.90 20.58
C LYS A 316 -27.67 -5.08 21.34
N TRP A 317 -26.85 -5.79 22.13
CA TRP A 317 -27.31 -6.91 22.93
C TRP A 317 -28.33 -6.50 23.99
N ARG A 318 -28.15 -5.35 24.66
CA ARG A 318 -29.11 -4.82 25.63
C ARG A 318 -30.46 -4.48 24.99
N LYS A 319 -30.46 -3.92 23.78
CA LYS A 319 -31.68 -3.52 23.07
C LYS A 319 -32.41 -4.71 22.43
N PHE A 320 -31.68 -5.59 21.76
CA PHE A 320 -32.27 -6.65 20.93
C PHE A 320 -32.21 -8.05 21.56
N GLY A 321 -31.26 -8.30 22.45
CA GLY A 321 -30.99 -9.64 22.99
C GLY A 321 -32.16 -10.23 23.76
N ALA A 322 -32.74 -9.47 24.69
CA ALA A 322 -33.90 -9.93 25.46
C ALA A 322 -35.11 -10.20 24.55
N VAL A 323 -35.43 -9.26 23.65
CA VAL A 323 -36.57 -9.36 22.73
C VAL A 323 -36.44 -10.56 21.81
N SER A 324 -35.28 -10.73 21.16
CA SER A 324 -35.03 -11.86 20.27
C SER A 324 -35.05 -13.20 21.02
N PHE A 325 -34.52 -13.24 22.24
CA PHE A 325 -34.52 -14.46 23.05
C PHE A 325 -35.94 -14.88 23.42
N TYR A 326 -36.77 -13.97 23.94
CA TYR A 326 -38.16 -14.29 24.30
C TYR A 326 -38.98 -14.73 23.07
N ILE A 327 -38.83 -14.06 21.92
CA ILE A 327 -39.49 -14.47 20.68
C ILE A 327 -39.06 -15.90 20.28
N SER A 328 -37.76 -16.21 20.34
CA SER A 328 -37.24 -17.53 19.98
C SER A 328 -37.78 -18.62 20.91
N VAL A 329 -37.81 -18.39 22.22
CA VAL A 329 -38.34 -19.34 23.21
C VAL A 329 -39.82 -19.60 22.97
N VAL A 330 -40.62 -18.55 22.77
CA VAL A 330 -42.06 -18.68 22.49
C VAL A 330 -42.28 -19.46 21.19
N SER A 331 -41.56 -19.12 20.11
CA SER A 331 -41.69 -19.83 18.83
C SER A 331 -41.36 -21.33 18.94
N TYR A 332 -40.32 -21.68 19.70
CA TYR A 332 -39.91 -23.06 19.92
C TYR A 332 -40.95 -23.83 20.76
N LEU A 333 -41.44 -23.22 21.84
CA LEU A 333 -42.49 -23.81 22.67
C LEU A 333 -43.78 -24.03 21.86
N SER A 334 -44.19 -23.06 21.04
CA SER A 334 -45.34 -23.22 20.16
C SER A 334 -45.16 -24.38 19.17
N ALA A 335 -43.98 -24.50 18.54
CA ALA A 335 -43.68 -25.61 17.64
C ALA A 335 -43.72 -26.97 18.36
N MET A 336 -43.17 -27.05 19.57
CA MET A 336 -43.19 -28.26 20.39
C MET A 336 -44.60 -28.64 20.84
N ILE A 337 -45.45 -27.68 21.20
CA ILE A 337 -46.86 -27.93 21.55
C ILE A 337 -47.63 -28.48 20.34
N ILE A 338 -47.45 -27.89 19.16
CA ILE A 338 -48.09 -28.40 17.94
C ILE A 338 -47.63 -29.83 17.66
N PHE A 339 -46.32 -30.09 17.75
CA PHE A 339 -45.75 -31.41 17.53
C PHE A 339 -46.28 -32.47 18.51
N THR A 340 -46.39 -32.14 19.80
CA THR A 340 -46.91 -33.07 20.81
C THR A 340 -48.40 -33.37 20.60
N LEU A 341 -49.21 -32.38 20.23
CA LEU A 341 -50.63 -32.59 19.90
C LEU A 341 -50.78 -33.51 18.67
N VAL A 342 -49.98 -33.29 17.62
CA VAL A 342 -49.98 -34.16 16.43
C VAL A 342 -49.58 -35.59 16.77
N ALA A 343 -48.58 -35.77 17.64
CA ALA A 343 -48.15 -37.10 18.07
C ALA A 343 -49.22 -37.81 18.93
N TYR A 344 -49.90 -37.08 19.81
CA TYR A 344 -50.91 -37.65 20.70
C TYR A 344 -52.21 -38.02 19.97
N TYR A 345 -52.61 -37.23 18.98
CA TYR A 345 -53.83 -37.46 18.20
C TYR A 345 -53.61 -38.32 16.95
N ARG A 346 -52.44 -38.94 16.78
CA ARG A 346 -52.28 -39.99 15.78
C ARG A 346 -53.14 -41.20 16.19
N PRO A 347 -54.00 -41.74 15.31
CA PRO A 347 -54.68 -42.99 15.59
C PRO A 347 -53.60 -44.08 15.75
N MET A 348 -53.58 -44.72 16.92
CA MET A 348 -52.80 -45.94 17.11
C MET A 348 -53.57 -47.07 16.46
N GLU A 349 -53.14 -47.48 15.26
CA GLU A 349 -53.49 -48.79 14.70
C GLU A 349 -52.73 -49.91 15.42
#